data_AF-A0A094MBJ7-F1
#
_entry.id   AF-A0A094MBJ7-F1
#
_cell.length_a   1.000
_cell.length_b   1.000
_cell.length_c   1.000
_cell.angle_alpha   90.00
_cell.angle_beta   90.00
_cell.angle_gamma   90.00
#
_symmetry.space_group_name_H-M   'P 1'
#
loop_
_entity.id
_entity.type
_entity.pdbx_description
1 polymer ?
#
loop_
_entity_poly.entity_id
_entity_poly.type
_entity_poly.pdbx_seq_one_letter_code
_entity_poly.pdbx_strand_id
1 'polypeptide(L)'
;MKTIFRIGKETGLVVDIHSPYGAGAEKCADLAIEVGAKIRIQHMTFDTDLKAMFLKKMRDYGFYIIPTVTVFGDSFHMPEFISWLDTKPETYMMPEANRQSRARIQKGIDLEPYSGQIVMEHDYVYFREQFNFVRSNTQKAHEAGIIGFGTDIGGTNTGFFGRIYSEVMHYVEFGIPYYDILKYMTSVNAKISGLNDRGVIQPQKLADLIIVNGNPLFDIAVLNDVTTVMKGGVFLKYKGMEVSSF
;
A
#
# COMPACT_ATOMS: atom_id res chain seq x y z
N MET A 1 -5.45 -6.63 -22.18
CA MET A 1 -4.13 -6.24 -21.63
C MET A 1 -3.19 -5.65 -22.69
N LYS A 2 -2.80 -6.37 -23.76
CA LYS A 2 -1.86 -5.84 -24.80
C LYS A 2 -2.22 -4.43 -25.32
N THR A 3 -3.49 -4.17 -25.62
CA THR A 3 -3.96 -2.84 -26.08
C THR A 3 -3.72 -1.75 -25.03
N ILE A 4 -3.97 -2.03 -23.75
CA ILE A 4 -3.75 -1.07 -22.65
C ILE A 4 -2.26 -0.75 -22.54
N PHE A 5 -1.40 -1.76 -22.60
CA PHE A 5 0.05 -1.56 -22.55
C PHE A 5 0.57 -0.78 -23.76
N ARG A 6 0.03 -1.02 -24.95
CA ARG A 6 0.36 -0.25 -26.15
C ARG A 6 0.00 1.22 -25.96
N ILE A 7 -1.20 1.52 -25.46
CA ILE A 7 -1.62 2.89 -25.16
C ILE A 7 -0.72 3.51 -24.08
N GLY A 8 -0.40 2.79 -23.00
CA GLY A 8 0.51 3.26 -21.96
C GLY A 8 1.90 3.62 -22.52
N LYS A 9 2.44 2.78 -23.40
CA LYS A 9 3.69 3.08 -24.13
C LYS A 9 3.56 4.31 -25.02
N GLU A 10 2.53 4.39 -25.85
CA GLU A 10 2.31 5.50 -26.80
C GLU A 10 2.11 6.84 -26.10
N THR A 11 1.52 6.83 -24.90
CA THR A 11 1.25 8.03 -24.10
C THR A 11 2.32 8.34 -23.05
N GLY A 12 3.27 7.43 -22.83
CA GLY A 12 4.24 7.51 -21.73
C GLY A 12 3.66 7.26 -20.34
N LEU A 13 2.40 6.82 -20.23
CA LEU A 13 1.74 6.52 -18.97
C LEU A 13 2.22 5.17 -18.40
N VAL A 14 2.36 5.12 -17.08
CA VAL A 14 2.58 3.88 -16.32
C VAL A 14 1.23 3.19 -16.13
N VAL A 15 1.18 1.88 -16.32
CA VAL A 15 -0.03 1.07 -16.12
C VAL A 15 0.03 0.36 -14.77
N ASP A 16 -0.88 0.71 -13.86
CA ASP A 16 -1.07 -0.01 -12.59
C ASP A 16 -1.90 -1.27 -12.80
N ILE A 17 -1.44 -2.38 -12.24
CA ILE A 17 -2.03 -3.70 -12.47
C ILE A 17 -2.35 -4.35 -11.14
N HIS A 18 -3.63 -4.59 -10.87
CA HIS A 18 -4.07 -5.46 -9.80
C HIS A 18 -3.71 -6.91 -10.13
N SER A 19 -2.62 -7.43 -9.56
CA SER A 19 -2.16 -8.81 -9.79
C SER A 19 -1.51 -9.42 -8.54
N PRO A 20 -2.32 -9.72 -7.51
CA PRO A 20 -1.84 -10.27 -6.24
C PRO A 20 -1.45 -11.76 -6.34
N TYR A 21 -1.73 -12.43 -7.47
CA TYR A 21 -1.30 -13.80 -7.73
C TYR A 21 0.01 -13.80 -8.52
N GLY A 22 1.02 -14.54 -8.07
CA GLY A 22 2.38 -14.47 -8.63
C GLY A 22 2.47 -14.90 -10.09
N ALA A 23 1.71 -15.92 -10.51
CA ALA A 23 1.65 -16.30 -11.93
C ALA A 23 1.03 -15.19 -12.81
N GLY A 24 0.10 -14.40 -12.25
CA GLY A 24 -0.48 -13.23 -12.91
C GLY A 24 0.54 -12.09 -13.03
N ALA A 25 1.23 -11.79 -11.94
CA ALA A 25 2.26 -10.75 -11.88
C ALA A 25 3.41 -11.03 -12.86
N GLU A 26 3.93 -12.27 -12.90
CA GLU A 26 4.96 -12.70 -13.85
C GLU A 26 4.52 -12.48 -15.31
N LYS A 27 3.32 -12.96 -15.66
CA LYS A 27 2.77 -12.79 -17.03
C LYS A 27 2.57 -11.33 -17.41
N CYS A 28 2.14 -10.49 -16.47
CA CYS A 28 1.97 -9.06 -16.71
C CYS A 28 3.30 -8.37 -16.98
N ALA A 29 4.35 -8.70 -16.21
CA ALA A 29 5.69 -8.16 -16.44
C ALA A 29 6.26 -8.61 -17.80
N ASP A 30 6.12 -9.89 -18.15
CA ASP A 30 6.57 -10.41 -19.45
C ASP A 30 5.89 -9.70 -20.63
N LEU A 31 4.57 -9.55 -20.52
CA LEU A 31 3.79 -8.87 -21.54
C LEU A 31 4.14 -7.38 -21.65
N ALA A 32 4.39 -6.71 -20.52
CA ALA A 32 4.81 -5.31 -20.52
C ALA A 32 6.17 -5.13 -21.19
N ILE A 33 7.09 -6.08 -20.98
CA ILE A 33 8.41 -6.10 -21.64
C ILE A 33 8.27 -6.32 -23.14
N GLU A 34 7.47 -7.30 -23.57
CA GLU A 34 7.20 -7.58 -24.99
C GLU A 34 6.71 -6.32 -25.71
N VAL A 35 5.79 -5.58 -25.08
CA VAL A 35 5.19 -4.37 -25.67
C VAL A 35 6.14 -3.16 -25.53
N GLY A 36 6.96 -3.11 -24.49
CA GLY A 36 7.76 -1.96 -24.08
C GLY A 36 7.00 -0.94 -23.23
N ALA A 37 6.00 -1.39 -22.46
CA ALA A 37 5.23 -0.55 -21.54
C ALA A 37 5.90 -0.42 -20.16
N LYS A 38 5.56 0.63 -19.41
CA LYS A 38 5.92 0.77 -17.99
C LYS A 38 4.75 0.34 -17.11
N ILE A 39 5.03 -0.44 -16.08
CA ILE A 39 3.99 -0.97 -15.19
C ILE A 39 4.36 -0.83 -13.71
N ARG A 40 3.32 -0.91 -12.89
CA ARG A 40 3.43 -1.20 -11.46
C ARG A 40 2.46 -2.33 -11.10
N ILE A 41 2.93 -3.29 -10.32
CA ILE A 41 2.07 -4.34 -9.78
C ILE A 41 1.50 -3.86 -8.44
N GLN A 42 0.19 -3.92 -8.31
CA GLN A 42 -0.53 -3.62 -7.07
C GLN A 42 -0.73 -4.91 -6.29
N HIS A 43 -0.51 -4.79 -4.98
CA HIS A 43 -0.44 -5.83 -3.97
C HIS A 43 0.79 -6.75 -4.13
N MET A 44 1.27 -7.23 -2.98
CA MET A 44 2.30 -8.27 -2.96
C MET A 44 1.70 -9.62 -3.32
N THR A 45 2.53 -10.49 -3.92
CA THR A 45 2.12 -11.86 -4.19
C THR A 45 2.03 -12.66 -2.89
N PHE A 46 0.87 -13.25 -2.64
CA PHE A 46 0.62 -14.03 -1.43
C PHE A 46 0.63 -15.54 -1.68
N ASP A 47 0.46 -16.01 -2.91
CA ASP A 47 0.23 -17.43 -3.24
C ASP A 47 1.49 -18.20 -3.63
N THR A 48 2.61 -17.50 -3.83
CA THR A 48 3.86 -18.12 -4.28
C THR A 48 5.06 -17.24 -3.94
N ASP A 49 6.24 -17.86 -3.92
CA ASP A 49 7.50 -17.19 -3.70
C ASP A 49 7.99 -16.51 -4.99
N LEU A 50 8.44 -15.26 -4.89
CA LEU A 50 8.99 -14.53 -6.03
C LEU A 50 10.36 -15.07 -6.42
N LYS A 51 10.46 -15.52 -7.67
CA LYS A 51 11.71 -16.03 -8.23
C LYS A 51 12.72 -14.89 -8.43
N ALA A 52 14.01 -15.18 -8.20
CA ALA A 52 15.11 -14.23 -8.43
C ALA A 52 15.10 -13.64 -9.86
N MET A 53 14.75 -14.46 -10.86
CA MET A 53 14.63 -14.00 -12.26
C MET A 53 13.51 -12.97 -12.46
N PHE A 54 12.40 -13.09 -11.73
CA PHE A 54 11.32 -12.11 -11.77
C PHE A 54 11.75 -10.79 -11.11
N LEU A 55 12.38 -10.85 -9.93
CA LEU A 55 12.90 -9.66 -9.24
C LEU A 55 13.91 -8.90 -10.10
N LYS A 56 14.86 -9.64 -10.70
CA LYS A 56 15.85 -9.07 -11.63
C LYS A 56 15.17 -8.40 -12.82
N LYS A 57 14.19 -9.06 -13.42
CA LYS A 57 13.40 -8.53 -14.55
C LYS A 57 12.69 -7.23 -14.15
N MET A 58 11.97 -7.21 -13.03
CA MET A 58 11.30 -5.99 -12.54
C MET A 58 12.28 -4.83 -12.39
N ARG A 59 13.44 -5.08 -11.78
CA ARG A 59 14.50 -4.08 -11.59
C ARG A 59 15.06 -3.56 -12.91
N ASP A 60 15.46 -4.46 -13.80
CA ASP A 60 16.15 -4.12 -15.05
C ASP A 60 15.25 -3.27 -15.99
N TYR A 61 13.93 -3.48 -15.93
CA TYR A 61 12.96 -2.72 -16.72
C TYR A 61 12.37 -1.50 -15.97
N GLY A 62 12.76 -1.29 -14.71
CA GLY A 62 12.30 -0.18 -13.88
C GLY A 62 10.81 -0.28 -13.54
N PHE A 63 10.33 -1.50 -13.30
CA PHE A 63 8.98 -1.76 -12.79
C PHE A 63 9.01 -1.82 -11.26
N TYR A 64 7.85 -1.54 -10.65
CA TYR A 64 7.72 -1.53 -9.20
C TYR A 64 6.53 -2.37 -8.75
N ILE A 65 6.58 -2.79 -7.49
CA ILE A 65 5.50 -3.44 -6.77
C ILE A 65 5.07 -2.50 -5.64
N ILE A 66 3.76 -2.32 -5.45
CA ILE A 66 3.19 -1.63 -4.29
C ILE A 66 2.58 -2.72 -3.39
N PRO A 67 3.28 -3.14 -2.32
CA PRO A 67 2.91 -4.34 -1.56
C PRO A 67 1.53 -4.31 -0.90
N THR A 68 1.10 -3.14 -0.40
CA THR A 68 -0.14 -2.96 0.38
C THR A 68 -0.32 -4.08 1.42
N VAL A 69 0.70 -4.30 2.24
CA VAL A 69 0.78 -5.43 3.18
C VAL A 69 -0.43 -5.46 4.11
N THR A 70 -0.94 -4.28 4.49
CA THR A 70 -2.14 -4.09 5.32
C THR A 70 -3.35 -4.88 4.80
N VAL A 71 -3.52 -5.01 3.48
CA VAL A 71 -4.61 -5.80 2.86
C VAL A 71 -4.62 -7.24 3.37
N PHE A 72 -3.42 -7.82 3.56
CA PHE A 72 -3.24 -9.18 4.04
C PHE A 72 -3.12 -9.22 5.57
N GLY A 73 -2.39 -8.27 6.17
CA GLY A 73 -2.14 -8.21 7.60
C GLY A 73 -3.39 -7.95 8.43
N ASP A 74 -4.38 -7.24 7.89
CA ASP A 74 -5.66 -7.00 8.55
C ASP A 74 -6.41 -8.29 8.89
N SER A 75 -6.14 -9.39 8.16
CA SER A 75 -6.73 -10.71 8.44
C SER A 75 -6.46 -11.21 9.86
N PHE A 76 -5.41 -10.72 10.53
CA PHE A 76 -5.09 -11.06 11.92
C PHE A 76 -5.92 -10.26 12.96
N HIS A 77 -6.69 -9.27 12.53
CA HIS A 77 -7.33 -8.27 13.42
C HIS A 77 -8.84 -8.10 13.19
N MET A 78 -9.47 -9.07 12.50
CA MET A 78 -10.87 -8.96 12.06
C MET A 78 -11.86 -8.82 13.24
N PRO A 79 -11.78 -9.61 14.33
CA PRO A 79 -12.65 -9.41 15.48
C PRO A 79 -12.48 -8.03 16.14
N GLU A 80 -11.26 -7.53 16.21
CA GLU A 80 -10.93 -6.21 16.76
C GLU A 80 -11.57 -5.09 15.92
N PHE A 81 -11.59 -5.23 14.59
CA PHE A 81 -12.26 -4.26 13.73
C PHE A 81 -13.78 -4.22 13.94
N ILE A 82 -14.45 -5.35 14.20
CA ILE A 82 -15.87 -5.35 14.57
C ILE A 82 -16.08 -4.57 15.87
N SER A 83 -15.29 -4.86 16.91
CA SER A 83 -15.38 -4.15 18.18
C SER A 83 -15.10 -2.64 18.02
N TRP A 84 -14.16 -2.27 17.14
CA TRP A 84 -13.85 -0.88 16.86
C TRP A 84 -15.01 -0.15 16.16
N LEU A 85 -15.62 -0.78 15.15
CA LEU A 85 -16.78 -0.27 14.43
C LEU A 85 -18.03 -0.11 15.33
N ASP A 86 -18.12 -0.90 16.41
CA ASP A 86 -19.21 -0.81 17.38
C ASP A 86 -18.99 0.31 18.44
N THR A 87 -17.77 0.82 18.63
CA THR A 87 -17.46 1.75 19.74
C THR A 87 -17.42 3.24 19.37
N LYS A 88 -16.91 3.63 18.19
CA LYS A 88 -16.88 5.03 17.70
C LYS A 88 -16.93 5.15 16.16
N PRO A 89 -17.94 4.61 15.48
CA PRO A 89 -17.96 4.58 14.02
C PRO A 89 -18.03 5.96 13.35
N GLU A 90 -18.69 6.93 13.98
CA GLU A 90 -18.97 8.25 13.42
C GLU A 90 -17.71 9.10 13.17
N THR A 91 -16.59 8.76 13.81
CA THR A 91 -15.31 9.44 13.60
C THR A 91 -14.68 9.06 12.25
N TYR A 92 -15.03 7.90 11.69
CA TYR A 92 -14.34 7.31 10.55
C TYR A 92 -15.27 6.96 9.39
N MET A 93 -16.55 6.74 9.65
CA MET A 93 -17.52 6.27 8.68
C MET A 93 -18.92 6.85 8.88
N MET A 94 -19.60 7.06 7.76
CA MET A 94 -21.04 7.29 7.77
C MET A 94 -21.80 6.02 8.21
N PRO A 95 -23.01 6.14 8.81
CA PRO A 95 -23.74 4.99 9.34
C PRO A 95 -23.94 3.83 8.35
N GLU A 96 -24.24 4.15 7.08
CA GLU A 96 -24.44 3.14 6.03
C GLU A 96 -23.14 2.39 5.69
N ALA A 97 -22.02 3.11 5.59
CA ALA A 97 -20.71 2.52 5.36
C ALA A 97 -20.30 1.61 6.52
N ASN A 98 -20.53 2.06 7.76
CA ASN A 98 -20.29 1.24 8.95
C ASN A 98 -21.11 -0.06 8.93
N ARG A 99 -22.43 0.04 8.67
CA ARG A 99 -23.31 -1.14 8.59
C ARG A 99 -22.79 -2.16 7.56
N GLN A 100 -22.39 -1.67 6.40
CA GLN A 100 -21.88 -2.48 5.30
C GLN A 100 -20.53 -3.14 5.61
N SER A 101 -19.54 -2.36 6.07
CA SER A 101 -18.22 -2.88 6.45
C SER A 101 -18.34 -3.92 7.56
N ARG A 102 -19.11 -3.62 8.61
CA ARG A 102 -19.38 -4.55 9.71
C ARG A 102 -19.97 -5.87 9.21
N ALA A 103 -20.99 -5.81 8.35
CA ALA A 103 -21.63 -7.01 7.80
C ALA A 103 -20.66 -7.85 6.94
N ARG A 104 -19.80 -7.21 6.14
CA ARG A 104 -18.82 -7.91 5.30
C ARG A 104 -17.68 -8.52 6.12
N ILE A 105 -17.18 -7.81 7.13
CA ILE A 105 -16.17 -8.34 8.05
C ILE A 105 -16.74 -9.53 8.82
N GLN A 106 -17.94 -9.39 9.39
CA GLN A 106 -18.60 -10.49 10.12
C GLN A 106 -18.79 -11.71 9.23
N LYS A 107 -19.29 -11.51 8.01
CA LYS A 107 -19.42 -12.59 7.04
C LYS A 107 -18.09 -13.33 6.83
N GLY A 108 -16.98 -12.61 6.67
CA GLY A 108 -15.66 -13.23 6.49
C GLY A 108 -15.13 -13.94 7.74
N ILE A 109 -15.49 -13.48 8.95
CA ILE A 109 -15.20 -14.21 10.20
C ILE A 109 -15.98 -15.52 10.26
N ASP A 110 -17.24 -15.50 9.84
CA ASP A 110 -18.14 -16.66 9.87
C ASP A 110 -17.91 -17.65 8.71
N LEU A 111 -17.05 -17.31 7.74
CA LEU A 111 -16.73 -18.21 6.63
C LEU A 111 -15.89 -19.39 7.13
N GLU A 112 -16.40 -20.59 6.91
CA GLU A 112 -15.58 -21.80 6.94
C GLU A 112 -14.52 -21.70 5.83
N PRO A 113 -13.23 -22.04 6.11
CA PRO A 113 -12.15 -21.92 5.13
C PRO A 113 -12.48 -22.72 3.88
N TYR A 114 -12.51 -22.08 2.70
CA TYR A 114 -12.80 -22.77 1.45
C TYR A 114 -11.61 -22.62 0.50
N SER A 115 -10.91 -23.73 0.28
CA SER A 115 -9.69 -23.84 -0.54
C SER A 115 -9.89 -23.61 -2.05
N GLY A 116 -10.85 -22.80 -2.49
CA GLY A 116 -11.21 -22.69 -3.91
C GLY A 116 -12.01 -21.45 -4.30
N GLN A 117 -11.34 -20.50 -4.93
CA GLN A 117 -11.87 -19.46 -5.83
C GLN A 117 -12.73 -18.31 -5.26
N ILE A 118 -13.18 -18.31 -4.00
CA ILE A 118 -13.81 -17.13 -3.36
C ILE A 118 -12.85 -16.46 -2.35
N VAL A 119 -11.56 -16.41 -2.69
CA VAL A 119 -10.49 -16.10 -1.72
C VAL A 119 -10.26 -14.59 -1.54
N MET A 120 -10.49 -13.77 -2.56
CA MET A 120 -9.81 -12.47 -2.63
C MET A 120 -10.29 -11.38 -1.67
N GLU A 121 -11.45 -11.53 -1.03
CA GLU A 121 -11.97 -10.45 -0.16
C GLU A 121 -12.48 -10.91 1.22
N HIS A 122 -12.55 -12.23 1.47
CA HIS A 122 -13.24 -12.72 2.67
C HIS A 122 -12.62 -13.97 3.33
N ASP A 123 -11.68 -14.69 2.70
CA ASP A 123 -11.02 -15.85 3.35
C ASP A 123 -9.79 -15.39 4.15
N TYR A 124 -10.07 -14.87 5.34
CA TYR A 124 -9.04 -14.37 6.25
C TYR A 124 -8.14 -15.49 6.78
N VAL A 125 -8.63 -16.74 6.85
CA VAL A 125 -7.81 -17.89 7.28
C VAL A 125 -6.72 -18.13 6.24
N TYR A 126 -7.11 -18.21 4.97
CA TYR A 126 -6.18 -18.39 3.88
C TYR A 126 -5.14 -17.26 3.81
N PHE A 127 -5.53 -15.99 3.97
CA PHE A 127 -4.56 -14.88 4.02
C PHE A 127 -3.57 -15.00 5.18
N ARG A 128 -4.01 -15.40 6.37
CA ARG A 128 -3.10 -15.62 7.51
C ARG A 128 -2.11 -16.73 7.22
N GLU A 129 -2.57 -17.85 6.66
CA GLU A 129 -1.71 -18.99 6.30
C GLU A 129 -0.67 -18.61 5.24
N GLN A 130 -1.05 -17.76 4.29
CA GLN A 130 -0.19 -17.33 3.19
C GLN A 130 0.64 -16.07 3.50
N PHE A 131 0.45 -15.43 4.66
CA PHE A 131 1.10 -14.15 4.99
C PHE A 131 2.64 -14.22 4.98
N ASN A 132 3.22 -15.41 5.19
CA ASN A 132 4.66 -15.60 5.09
C ASN A 132 5.21 -15.36 3.67
N PHE A 133 4.43 -15.63 2.62
CA PHE A 133 4.81 -15.26 1.26
C PHE A 133 4.81 -13.73 1.11
N VAL A 134 3.80 -13.04 1.62
CA VAL A 134 3.74 -11.57 1.60
C VAL A 134 4.96 -10.96 2.31
N ARG A 135 5.34 -11.49 3.47
CA ARG A 135 6.55 -11.09 4.21
C ARG A 135 7.82 -11.31 3.39
N SER A 136 8.10 -12.56 2.99
CA SER A 136 9.30 -12.95 2.24
C SER A 136 9.43 -12.18 0.92
N ASN A 137 8.34 -12.05 0.17
CA ASN A 137 8.34 -11.37 -1.12
C ASN A 137 8.54 -9.87 -0.99
N THR A 138 7.95 -9.24 0.04
CA THR A 138 8.20 -7.82 0.34
C THR A 138 9.67 -7.57 0.69
N GLN A 139 10.28 -8.43 1.50
CA GLN A 139 11.71 -8.35 1.84
C GLN A 139 12.61 -8.48 0.59
N LYS A 140 12.35 -9.48 -0.25
CA LYS A 140 13.08 -9.68 -1.52
C LYS A 140 12.92 -8.51 -2.48
N ALA A 141 11.72 -7.95 -2.57
CA ALA A 141 11.43 -6.81 -3.42
C ALA A 141 12.09 -5.51 -2.89
N HIS A 142 12.16 -5.35 -1.57
CA HIS A 142 12.96 -4.31 -0.90
C HIS A 142 14.44 -4.43 -1.26
N GLU A 143 15.04 -5.61 -1.08
CA GLU A 143 16.44 -5.89 -1.43
C GLU A 143 16.75 -5.64 -2.92
N ALA A 144 15.78 -5.93 -3.80
CA ALA A 144 15.89 -5.68 -5.23
C ALA A 144 15.67 -4.19 -5.61
N GLY A 145 15.21 -3.34 -4.69
CA GLY A 145 14.96 -1.92 -4.90
C GLY A 145 13.73 -1.63 -5.78
N ILE A 146 12.74 -2.53 -5.79
CA ILE A 146 11.58 -2.47 -6.69
C ILE A 146 10.25 -2.23 -5.95
N ILE A 147 10.27 -1.79 -4.69
CA ILE A 147 9.03 -1.48 -3.94
C ILE A 147 8.76 0.02 -3.84
N GLY A 148 7.48 0.36 -3.83
CA GLY A 148 6.95 1.65 -3.36
C GLY A 148 6.09 1.45 -2.11
N PHE A 149 5.35 2.50 -1.73
CA PHE A 149 4.46 2.47 -0.57
C PHE A 149 3.00 2.70 -0.98
N GLY A 150 2.07 1.97 -0.39
CA GLY A 150 0.63 2.14 -0.59
C GLY A 150 -0.16 1.29 0.39
N THR A 151 -1.39 1.66 0.68
CA THR A 151 -2.19 1.04 1.76
C THR A 151 -3.43 0.31 1.29
N ASP A 152 -3.92 0.63 0.08
CA ASP A 152 -5.23 0.21 -0.42
C ASP A 152 -6.41 0.56 0.53
N ILE A 153 -6.27 1.63 1.30
CA ILE A 153 -7.36 2.20 2.12
C ILE A 153 -8.51 2.61 1.19
N GLY A 154 -9.72 2.18 1.53
CA GLY A 154 -10.92 2.27 0.68
C GLY A 154 -11.09 1.12 -0.31
N GLY A 155 -10.08 0.26 -0.50
CA GLY A 155 -10.12 -0.91 -1.40
C GLY A 155 -10.58 -2.21 -0.73
N THR A 156 -10.58 -2.28 0.61
CA THR A 156 -10.95 -3.49 1.37
C THR A 156 -12.04 -3.20 2.41
N ASN A 157 -12.64 -4.26 2.95
CA ASN A 157 -13.62 -4.17 4.04
C ASN A 157 -13.06 -3.53 5.33
N THR A 158 -11.74 -3.54 5.50
CA THR A 158 -11.00 -2.98 6.63
C THR A 158 -10.18 -1.73 6.26
N GLY A 159 -10.29 -1.25 5.02
CA GLY A 159 -9.53 -0.12 4.49
C GLY A 159 -10.02 1.23 5.02
N PHE A 160 -9.93 1.44 6.33
CA PHE A 160 -10.42 2.63 7.01
C PHE A 160 -9.44 3.80 6.87
N PHE A 161 -9.96 5.02 6.68
CA PHE A 161 -9.14 6.22 6.60
C PHE A 161 -8.36 6.49 7.91
N GLY A 162 -7.18 7.08 7.79
CA GLY A 162 -6.30 7.38 8.92
C GLY A 162 -5.32 6.26 9.32
N ARG A 163 -5.38 5.10 8.67
CA ARG A 163 -4.59 3.90 9.02
C ARG A 163 -3.24 3.75 8.32
N ILE A 164 -2.69 4.83 7.75
CA ILE A 164 -1.42 4.78 7.00
C ILE A 164 -0.25 4.20 7.81
N TYR A 165 -0.26 4.42 9.13
CA TYR A 165 0.74 3.90 10.05
C TYR A 165 0.73 2.36 10.15
N SER A 166 -0.38 1.69 9.84
CA SER A 166 -0.45 0.21 9.84
C SER A 166 0.49 -0.39 8.79
N GLU A 167 0.54 0.20 7.59
CA GLU A 167 1.45 -0.24 6.52
C GLU A 167 2.92 0.02 6.89
N VAL A 168 3.19 1.15 7.54
CA VAL A 168 4.52 1.46 8.10
C VAL A 168 4.96 0.36 9.06
N MET A 169 4.09 -0.05 9.98
CA MET A 169 4.43 -1.06 10.98
C MET A 169 4.69 -2.43 10.37
N HIS A 170 3.99 -2.82 9.30
CA HIS A 170 4.34 -4.04 8.58
C HIS A 170 5.74 -3.98 7.96
N TYR A 171 6.17 -2.84 7.43
CA TYR A 171 7.52 -2.71 6.88
C TYR A 171 8.57 -2.81 7.99
N VAL A 172 8.28 -2.22 9.16
CA VAL A 172 9.11 -2.36 10.38
C VAL A 172 9.20 -3.81 10.83
N GLU A 173 8.07 -4.51 10.93
CA GLU A 173 7.98 -5.94 11.31
C GLU A 173 8.71 -6.86 10.32
N PHE A 174 8.82 -6.42 9.06
CA PHE A 174 9.55 -7.13 8.01
C PHE A 174 11.04 -6.76 7.98
N GLY A 175 11.49 -5.86 8.86
CA GLY A 175 12.89 -5.47 9.00
C GLY A 175 13.38 -4.43 7.98
N ILE A 176 12.46 -3.74 7.30
CA ILE A 176 12.84 -2.66 6.38
C ILE A 176 13.34 -1.45 7.21
N PRO A 177 14.53 -0.89 6.90
CA PRO A 177 15.06 0.25 7.63
C PRO A 177 14.13 1.47 7.60
N TYR A 178 14.01 2.20 8.73
CA TYR A 178 13.15 3.38 8.85
C TYR A 178 13.43 4.43 7.77
N TYR A 179 14.72 4.62 7.44
CA TYR A 179 15.13 5.52 6.36
C TYR A 179 14.52 5.14 5.00
N ASP A 180 14.48 3.84 4.68
CA ASP A 180 13.91 3.37 3.42
C ASP A 180 12.38 3.48 3.43
N ILE A 181 11.73 3.20 4.56
CA ILE A 181 10.27 3.42 4.73
C ILE A 181 9.91 4.88 4.43
N LEU A 182 10.64 5.84 5.04
CA LEU A 182 10.42 7.27 4.81
C LEU A 182 10.63 7.64 3.34
N LYS A 183 11.61 7.03 2.66
CA LYS A 183 11.83 7.23 1.22
C LYS A 183 10.70 6.65 0.37
N TYR A 184 10.18 5.48 0.72
CA TYR A 184 9.02 4.88 0.05
C TYR A 184 7.79 5.77 0.17
N MET A 185 7.55 6.35 1.35
CA MET A 185 6.45 7.30 1.56
C MET A 185 6.63 8.64 0.83
N THR A 186 7.83 8.97 0.35
CA THR A 186 8.17 10.29 -0.21
C THR A 186 8.86 10.19 -1.58
N SER A 187 10.19 10.31 -1.62
CA SER A 187 10.99 10.46 -2.84
C SER A 187 10.85 9.30 -3.82
N VAL A 188 10.73 8.06 -3.34
CA VAL A 188 10.52 6.90 -4.21
C VAL A 188 9.12 6.94 -4.80
N ASN A 189 8.08 7.17 -4.01
CA ASN A 189 6.71 7.28 -4.55
C ASN A 189 6.54 8.44 -5.54
N ALA A 190 7.22 9.57 -5.32
CA ALA A 190 7.28 10.66 -6.28
C ALA A 190 7.95 10.22 -7.59
N LYS A 191 9.12 9.57 -7.50
CA LYS A 191 9.86 9.04 -8.66
C LYS A 191 9.04 8.03 -9.46
N ILE A 192 8.44 7.02 -8.83
CA ILE A 192 7.69 5.97 -9.54
C ILE A 192 6.40 6.51 -10.17
N SER A 193 5.91 7.66 -9.70
CA SER A 193 4.73 8.34 -10.25
C SER A 193 5.10 9.42 -11.27
N GLY A 194 6.40 9.60 -11.57
CA GLY A 194 6.87 10.64 -12.50
C GLY A 194 6.71 12.07 -11.98
N LEU A 195 6.53 12.24 -10.66
CA LEU A 195 6.33 13.54 -10.03
C LEU A 195 7.67 14.14 -9.65
N ASN A 196 8.10 15.15 -10.41
CA ASN A 196 9.38 15.82 -10.19
C ASN A 196 9.25 17.07 -9.30
N ASP A 197 8.04 17.48 -8.94
CA ASP A 197 7.75 18.70 -8.20
C ASP A 197 7.65 18.48 -6.67
N ARG A 198 7.72 17.24 -6.17
CA ARG A 198 7.53 16.90 -4.74
C ARG A 198 8.32 15.67 -4.31
N GLY A 199 8.15 15.28 -3.04
CA GLY A 199 8.75 14.07 -2.44
C GLY A 199 10.15 14.27 -1.85
N VAL A 200 10.73 15.46 -1.97
CA VAL A 200 11.99 15.87 -1.32
C VAL A 200 11.90 17.31 -0.84
N ILE A 201 12.59 17.64 0.25
CA ILE A 201 12.71 19.01 0.75
C ILE A 201 13.88 19.68 0.03
N GLN A 202 13.57 20.48 -0.99
CA GLN A 202 14.57 21.19 -1.79
C GLN A 202 13.95 22.48 -2.36
N PRO A 203 14.73 23.55 -2.60
CA PRO A 203 14.23 24.72 -3.33
C PRO A 203 13.53 24.33 -4.65
N GLN A 204 12.50 25.08 -5.01
CA GLN A 204 11.68 24.91 -6.23
C GLN A 204 10.81 23.64 -6.26
N LYS A 205 10.66 22.92 -5.14
CA LYS A 205 9.63 21.88 -4.97
C LYS A 205 8.39 22.45 -4.28
N LEU A 206 7.26 21.77 -4.44
CA LEU A 206 6.05 22.06 -3.69
C LEU A 206 6.32 21.92 -2.19
N ALA A 207 5.75 22.84 -1.41
CA ALA A 207 5.76 22.76 0.04
C ALA A 207 4.67 21.78 0.52
N ASP A 208 4.87 20.51 0.18
CA ASP A 208 4.13 19.35 0.66
C ASP A 208 4.89 18.77 1.87
N LEU A 209 4.53 19.18 3.08
CA LEU A 209 5.27 18.88 4.32
C LEU A 209 4.39 18.20 5.36
N ILE A 210 4.96 17.20 6.03
CA ILE A 210 4.42 16.58 7.24
C ILE A 210 5.43 16.86 8.36
N ILE A 211 4.95 17.38 9.50
CA ILE A 211 5.77 17.65 10.68
C ILE A 211 5.24 16.81 11.84
N VAL A 212 6.17 16.15 12.53
CA VAL A 212 5.94 15.25 13.67
C VAL A 212 6.78 15.72 14.86
N ASN A 213 6.38 15.35 16.06
CA ASN A 213 7.18 15.60 17.27
C ASN A 213 8.21 14.48 17.44
N GLY A 214 9.49 14.80 17.28
CA GLY A 214 10.59 13.83 17.41
C GLY A 214 11.25 13.51 16.08
N ASN A 215 12.02 12.43 16.04
CA ASN A 215 12.79 12.03 14.86
C ASN A 215 12.39 10.61 14.40
N PRO A 216 11.75 10.48 13.23
CA PRO A 216 11.26 9.19 12.73
C PRO A 216 12.36 8.19 12.34
N LEU A 217 13.63 8.62 12.30
CA LEU A 217 14.77 7.70 12.12
C LEU A 217 15.17 6.99 13.42
N PHE A 218 14.78 7.53 14.57
CA PHE A 218 15.03 6.91 15.88
C PHE A 218 13.78 6.27 16.46
N ASP A 219 12.63 6.90 16.27
CA ASP A 219 11.34 6.38 16.70
C ASP A 219 10.31 6.59 15.58
N ILE A 220 10.03 5.54 14.82
CA ILE A 220 9.08 5.58 13.71
C ILE A 220 7.63 5.83 14.19
N ALA A 221 7.33 5.62 15.48
CA ALA A 221 5.98 5.80 16.02
C ALA A 221 5.51 7.25 16.04
N VAL A 222 6.43 8.22 15.94
CA VAL A 222 6.07 9.63 15.80
C VAL A 222 5.27 9.92 14.53
N LEU A 223 5.31 9.03 13.52
CA LEU A 223 4.47 9.14 12.32
C LEU A 223 2.98 8.94 12.60
N ASN A 224 2.61 8.36 13.74
CA ASN A 224 1.23 8.19 14.17
C ASN A 224 0.64 9.49 14.79
N ASP A 225 1.47 10.49 15.11
CA ASP A 225 1.04 11.78 15.63
C ASP A 225 1.61 12.94 14.80
N VAL A 226 0.96 13.19 13.66
CA VAL A 226 1.29 14.31 12.78
C VAL A 226 0.73 15.61 13.35
N THR A 227 1.60 16.57 13.64
CA THR A 227 1.21 17.85 14.24
C THR A 227 0.87 18.91 13.20
N THR A 228 1.50 18.87 12.03
CA THR A 228 1.32 19.87 10.98
C THR A 228 1.36 19.21 9.61
N VAL A 229 0.43 19.62 8.75
CA VAL A 229 0.35 19.21 7.35
C VAL A 229 0.27 20.46 6.50
N MET A 230 1.22 20.63 5.59
CA MET A 230 1.20 21.65 4.56
C MET A 230 1.09 20.96 3.20
N LYS A 231 0.21 21.45 2.34
CA LYS A 231 0.03 20.96 0.96
C LYS A 231 0.11 22.14 0.01
N GLY A 232 1.08 22.14 -0.89
CA GLY A 232 1.30 23.23 -1.85
C GLY A 232 1.49 24.60 -1.20
N GLY A 233 2.05 24.66 0.01
CA GLY A 233 2.21 25.91 0.77
C GLY A 233 1.04 26.30 1.66
N VAL A 234 -0.08 25.55 1.61
CA VAL A 234 -1.27 25.82 2.43
C VAL A 234 -1.29 24.87 3.63
N PHE A 235 -1.44 25.42 4.83
CA PHE A 235 -1.61 24.61 6.04
C PHE A 235 -3.01 23.99 6.07
N LEU A 236 -3.06 22.66 6.13
CA LEU A 236 -4.29 21.90 6.41
C LEU A 236 -4.44 21.69 7.92
N LYS A 237 -3.33 21.34 8.57
CA LYS A 237 -3.19 21.19 10.01
C LYS A 237 -1.98 21.96 10.50
N TYR A 238 -2.07 22.63 11.64
CA TYR A 238 -0.95 23.37 12.24
C TYR A 238 -0.95 23.23 13.76
N LYS A 239 0.15 22.72 14.32
CA LYS A 239 0.31 22.49 15.77
C LYS A 239 -0.88 21.76 16.41
N GLY A 240 -1.37 20.71 15.76
CA GLY A 240 -2.48 19.89 16.24
C GLY A 240 -3.88 20.41 15.89
N MET A 241 -4.01 21.64 15.39
CA MET A 241 -5.29 22.24 15.02
C MET A 241 -5.54 22.09 13.52
N GLU A 242 -6.74 21.65 13.13
CA GLU A 242 -7.18 21.72 11.74
C GLU A 242 -7.44 23.19 11.37
N VAL A 243 -6.84 23.67 10.28
CA VAL A 243 -6.80 25.10 9.91
C VAL A 243 -7.62 25.40 8.65
N SER A 244 -7.80 24.39 7.79
CA SER A 244 -8.53 24.53 6.53
C SER A 244 -9.61 23.46 6.43
N SER A 245 -10.87 23.90 6.28
CA SER A 245 -11.96 23.06 5.82
C SER A 245 -11.89 22.98 4.30
N PHE A 246 -11.41 21.86 3.76
CA PHE A 246 -11.76 21.47 2.39
C PHE A 246 -13.15 20.83 2.39
#